data_AF-A0A2H0SGX0-F1
#
_entry.id   AF-A0A2H0SGX0-F1
#
_cell.length_a   1.000
_cell.length_b   1.000
_cell.length_c   1.000
_cell.angle_alpha   90.00
_cell.angle_beta   90.00
_cell.angle_gamma   90.00
#
_symmetry.space_group_name_H-M   'P 1'
#
loop_
_entity.id
_entity.type
_entity.pdbx_description
1 polymer ?
#
loop_
_entity_poly.entity_id
_entity_poly.type
_entity_poly.pdbx_seq_one_letter_code
_entity_poly.pdbx_strand_id
1 'polypeptide(L)'
;NYESKALKRNNHDKMLDGRQWIASLNRIISRSGLPVTLQGGEPLIHPDFVEIVNGVRSDIEIDILTNLYDKGFITKFLDIAPDRIRRDAPYSSIRVSYHPEQMNLDELIKNVLILKDRGYSIGVWSVFHPSQKEKIEKAKKKFLKAGIDFRLKEFLGEYEGKMYGHYRYKGACDKKFRKDVLCKTTELIIGPDGSVYRCTSDLYEGRDPIGSILNPSFQIEDQFRPCDWYGHCNPCDIKLKTDRFQQLGHSSVEIKGEEVENLSLEEVEEVKKTIAEFNRPI
;
A
#
# COMPACT_ATOMS: atom_id res chain seq x y z
N ASN A 1 -1.57 -1.94 17.02
CA ASN A 1 -2.23 -2.32 15.77
C ASN A 1 -3.07 -1.15 15.28
N TYR A 2 -2.55 -0.33 14.35
CA TYR A 2 -3.21 0.90 13.87
C TYR A 2 -4.43 0.58 12.98
N GLU A 3 -4.39 -0.55 12.28
CA GLU A 3 -5.47 -1.01 11.37
C GLU A 3 -6.79 -1.29 12.12
N SER A 4 -6.73 -1.71 13.39
CA SER A 4 -7.94 -2.06 14.15
C SER A 4 -8.69 -0.87 14.76
N LYS A 5 -8.10 0.33 14.80
CA LYS A 5 -8.77 1.56 15.29
C LYS A 5 -9.49 2.31 14.16
N ALA A 6 -8.92 2.36 12.96
CA ALA A 6 -9.53 3.01 11.80
C ALA A 6 -10.86 2.33 11.38
N LEU A 7 -10.93 0.99 11.49
CA LEU A 7 -12.14 0.22 11.19
C LEU A 7 -13.30 0.43 12.18
N LYS A 8 -13.05 0.98 13.39
CA LYS A 8 -14.10 1.15 14.40
C LYS A 8 -14.88 2.45 14.32
N ARG A 9 -14.44 3.42 13.50
CA ARG A 9 -15.10 4.73 13.38
C ARG A 9 -15.73 5.01 12.01
N ASN A 10 -15.41 4.24 10.99
CA ASN A 10 -16.08 4.32 9.70
C ASN A 10 -17.18 3.26 9.65
N ASN A 11 -18.44 3.70 9.63
CA ASN A 11 -19.63 2.86 9.50
C ASN A 11 -19.38 1.76 8.46
N HIS A 12 -19.41 0.48 8.89
CA HIS A 12 -19.53 -0.67 7.99
C HIS A 12 -20.76 -0.54 7.05
N ASP A 13 -21.69 0.36 7.35
CA ASP A 13 -22.91 0.66 6.58
C ASP A 13 -22.72 1.52 5.31
N LYS A 14 -21.48 1.90 4.92
CA LYS A 14 -21.26 2.73 3.73
C LYS A 14 -20.18 2.21 2.78
N MET A 15 -19.94 0.90 2.72
CA MET A 15 -19.09 0.37 1.65
C MET A 15 -19.79 0.54 0.29
N LEU A 16 -19.10 1.09 -0.70
CA LEU A 16 -19.61 1.16 -2.07
C LEU A 16 -19.85 -0.24 -2.63
N ASP A 17 -20.91 -0.41 -3.41
CA ASP A 17 -21.13 -1.63 -4.17
C ASP A 17 -20.22 -1.71 -5.41
N GLY A 18 -20.19 -2.89 -6.05
CA GLY A 18 -19.39 -3.12 -7.25
C GLY A 18 -19.70 -2.14 -8.39
N ARG A 19 -20.99 -1.80 -8.59
CA ARG A 19 -21.41 -0.88 -9.67
C ARG A 19 -20.86 0.52 -9.43
N GLN A 20 -20.92 1.01 -8.20
CA GLN A 20 -20.38 2.30 -7.80
C GLN A 20 -18.87 2.35 -7.96
N TRP A 21 -18.15 1.29 -7.55
CA TRP A 21 -16.70 1.18 -7.79
C TRP A 21 -16.36 1.21 -9.28
N ILE A 22 -17.00 0.35 -10.08
CA ILE A 22 -16.74 0.25 -11.52
C ILE A 22 -17.02 1.59 -12.22
N ALA A 23 -18.19 2.18 -11.97
CA ALA A 23 -18.56 3.46 -12.57
C ALA A 23 -17.58 4.57 -12.20
N SER A 24 -17.13 4.63 -10.95
CA SER A 24 -16.23 5.67 -10.46
C SER A 24 -14.80 5.48 -10.99
N LEU A 25 -14.26 4.26 -10.92
CA LEU A 25 -12.91 3.94 -11.38
C LEU A 25 -12.78 4.13 -12.89
N ASN A 26 -13.83 3.83 -13.67
CA ASN A 26 -13.82 4.01 -15.12
C ASN A 26 -13.76 5.47 -15.58
N ARG A 27 -13.98 6.43 -14.68
CA ARG A 27 -13.78 7.87 -14.93
C ARG A 27 -12.36 8.34 -14.69
N ILE A 28 -11.52 7.54 -14.02
CA ILE A 28 -10.14 7.92 -13.74
C ILE A 28 -9.36 7.96 -15.05
N ILE A 29 -8.74 9.11 -15.32
CA ILE A 29 -7.75 9.28 -16.39
C ILE A 29 -6.38 9.21 -15.71
N SER A 30 -5.78 8.02 -15.74
CA SER A 30 -4.48 7.77 -15.11
C SER A 30 -3.33 8.06 -16.08
N ARG A 31 -2.14 8.33 -15.52
CA ARG A 31 -0.91 8.35 -16.31
C ARG A 31 -0.61 6.92 -16.79
N SER A 32 0.02 6.78 -17.95
CA SER A 32 0.43 5.46 -18.47
C SER A 32 1.26 4.71 -17.42
N GLY A 33 0.92 3.44 -17.18
CA GLY A 33 1.62 2.57 -16.23
C GLY A 33 1.37 2.88 -14.75
N LEU A 34 0.36 3.70 -14.40
CA LEU A 34 -0.03 3.97 -13.02
C LEU A 34 -1.30 3.16 -12.67
N PRO A 35 -1.17 2.07 -11.86
CA PRO A 35 -2.27 1.17 -11.57
C PRO A 35 -3.21 1.70 -10.49
N VAL A 36 -4.45 1.21 -10.53
CA VAL A 36 -5.34 1.21 -9.36
C VAL A 36 -4.95 0.03 -8.47
N THR A 37 -4.55 0.30 -7.22
CA THR A 37 -4.23 -0.76 -6.27
C THR A 37 -5.44 -1.05 -5.39
N LEU A 38 -6.02 -2.25 -5.51
CA LEU A 38 -7.05 -2.75 -4.61
C LEU A 38 -6.37 -3.20 -3.31
N GLN A 39 -6.67 -2.51 -2.21
CA GLN A 39 -6.06 -2.69 -0.89
C GLN A 39 -7.04 -2.30 0.22
N GLY A 40 -6.55 -2.19 1.46
CA GLY A 40 -7.33 -1.80 2.64
C GLY A 40 -7.08 -2.78 3.76
N GLY A 41 -8.15 -3.42 4.25
CA GLY A 41 -8.03 -4.63 5.07
C GLY A 41 -7.69 -5.83 4.21
N GLU A 42 -8.71 -6.53 3.72
CA GLU A 42 -8.56 -7.62 2.76
C GLU A 42 -9.52 -7.40 1.58
N PRO A 43 -9.05 -6.98 0.39
CA PRO A 43 -9.93 -6.65 -0.73
C PRO A 43 -10.75 -7.84 -1.22
N LEU A 44 -10.24 -9.07 -1.06
CA LEU A 44 -10.96 -10.27 -1.50
C LEU A 44 -12.29 -10.45 -0.76
N ILE A 45 -12.48 -9.92 0.46
CA ILE A 45 -13.76 -10.07 1.17
C ILE A 45 -14.90 -9.27 0.57
N HIS A 46 -14.62 -8.31 -0.33
CA HIS A 46 -15.66 -7.54 -0.99
C HIS A 46 -16.55 -8.50 -1.81
N PRO A 47 -17.90 -8.45 -1.66
CA PRO A 47 -18.80 -9.38 -2.35
C PRO A 47 -18.64 -9.29 -3.87
N ASP A 48 -18.47 -8.07 -4.37
CA ASP A 48 -18.34 -7.79 -5.80
C ASP A 48 -16.88 -7.75 -6.30
N PHE A 49 -15.91 -8.33 -5.57
CA PHE A 49 -14.48 -8.24 -5.94
C PHE A 49 -14.23 -8.66 -7.40
N VAL A 50 -14.79 -9.78 -7.84
CA VAL A 50 -14.65 -10.30 -9.21
C VAL A 50 -15.30 -9.35 -10.22
N GLU A 51 -16.50 -8.82 -9.91
CA GLU A 51 -17.21 -7.88 -10.76
C GLU A 51 -16.41 -6.58 -10.93
N ILE A 52 -15.82 -6.06 -9.84
CA ILE A 52 -14.98 -4.86 -9.87
C ILE A 52 -13.77 -5.07 -10.77
N VAL A 53 -13.01 -6.16 -10.55
CA VAL A 53 -11.80 -6.42 -11.35
C VAL A 53 -12.14 -6.58 -12.83
N ASN A 54 -13.20 -7.31 -13.17
CA ASN A 54 -13.57 -7.55 -14.57
C ASN A 54 -14.30 -6.37 -15.23
N GLY A 55 -15.02 -5.54 -14.46
CA GLY A 55 -15.84 -4.43 -14.96
C GLY A 55 -15.08 -3.11 -15.13
N VAL A 56 -13.95 -2.94 -14.44
CA VAL A 56 -13.06 -1.81 -14.67
C VAL A 56 -12.45 -1.92 -16.08
N ARG A 57 -12.39 -0.81 -16.80
CA ARG A 57 -11.82 -0.68 -18.15
C ARG A 57 -10.48 -1.39 -18.26
N SER A 58 -10.27 -2.07 -19.38
CA SER A 58 -9.08 -2.90 -19.62
C SER A 58 -7.78 -2.10 -19.71
N ASP A 59 -7.84 -0.81 -20.05
CA ASP A 59 -6.67 0.07 -20.08
C ASP A 59 -6.27 0.59 -18.69
N ILE A 60 -7.12 0.39 -17.67
CA ILE A 60 -6.78 0.66 -16.28
C ILE A 60 -6.09 -0.60 -15.71
N GLU A 61 -4.80 -0.45 -15.48
CA GLU A 61 -3.97 -1.44 -14.80
C GLU A 61 -4.42 -1.63 -13.35
N ILE A 62 -4.40 -2.87 -12.86
CA ILE A 62 -4.82 -3.23 -11.51
C ILE A 62 -3.67 -3.95 -10.79
N ASP A 63 -3.37 -3.48 -9.57
CA ASP A 63 -2.58 -4.21 -8.59
C ASP A 63 -3.49 -4.67 -7.43
N ILE A 64 -3.17 -5.79 -6.79
CA ILE A 64 -3.91 -6.32 -5.63
C ILE A 64 -2.94 -6.47 -4.46
N LEU A 65 -3.29 -5.90 -3.30
CA LEU A 65 -2.66 -6.15 -1.99
C LEU A 65 -3.59 -6.98 -1.14
N THR A 66 -3.19 -8.21 -0.82
CA THR A 66 -4.03 -9.19 -0.11
C THR A 66 -3.19 -9.96 0.89
N ASN A 67 -3.80 -10.56 1.91
CA ASN A 67 -3.21 -11.57 2.77
C ASN A 67 -3.73 -13.00 2.43
N LEU A 68 -4.56 -13.13 1.38
CA LEU A 68 -5.21 -14.39 0.96
C LEU A 68 -6.04 -15.08 2.05
N TYR A 69 -6.54 -14.34 3.04
CA TYR A 69 -7.32 -14.90 4.14
C TYR A 69 -8.68 -15.45 3.70
N ASP A 70 -9.26 -14.90 2.63
CA ASP A 70 -10.54 -15.38 2.11
C ASP A 70 -10.41 -16.81 1.58
N LYS A 71 -11.11 -17.76 2.21
CA LYS A 71 -11.14 -19.17 1.80
C LYS A 71 -11.66 -19.39 0.37
N GLY A 72 -12.44 -18.45 -0.15
CA GLY A 72 -12.95 -18.45 -1.52
C GLY A 72 -11.98 -17.90 -2.57
N PHE A 73 -10.74 -17.52 -2.19
CA PHE A 73 -9.81 -16.85 -3.11
C PHE A 73 -9.60 -17.62 -4.41
N ILE A 74 -9.47 -18.95 -4.35
CA ILE A 74 -9.23 -19.77 -5.54
C ILE A 74 -10.36 -19.59 -6.55
N THR A 75 -11.62 -19.71 -6.11
CA THR A 75 -12.80 -19.52 -6.98
C THR A 75 -12.81 -18.11 -7.58
N LYS A 76 -12.55 -17.08 -6.76
CA LYS A 76 -12.51 -15.70 -7.24
C LYS A 76 -11.45 -15.49 -8.32
N PHE A 77 -10.26 -16.05 -8.14
CA PHE A 77 -9.23 -15.98 -9.17
C PHE A 77 -9.60 -16.81 -10.40
N LEU A 78 -10.23 -17.98 -10.28
CA LEU A 78 -10.71 -18.73 -11.46
C LEU A 78 -11.64 -17.92 -12.37
N ASP A 79 -12.41 -16.97 -11.81
CA ASP A 79 -13.30 -16.08 -12.55
C ASP A 79 -12.63 -14.81 -13.09
N ILE A 80 -11.31 -14.65 -12.88
CA ILE A 80 -10.52 -13.50 -13.33
C ILE A 80 -9.39 -14.00 -14.24
N ALA A 81 -9.38 -13.62 -15.51
CA ALA A 81 -8.28 -13.98 -16.40
C ALA A 81 -6.93 -13.43 -15.87
N PRO A 82 -5.83 -14.20 -15.83
CA PRO A 82 -4.52 -13.72 -15.35
C PRO A 82 -4.06 -12.43 -16.00
N ASP A 83 -4.28 -12.29 -17.31
CA ASP A 83 -3.89 -11.10 -18.06
C ASP A 83 -4.66 -9.84 -17.66
N ARG A 84 -5.83 -9.96 -17.01
CA ARG A 84 -6.59 -8.81 -16.50
C ARG A 84 -5.83 -8.06 -15.41
N ILE A 85 -5.06 -8.81 -14.62
CA ILE A 85 -4.28 -8.30 -13.47
C ILE A 85 -2.79 -8.50 -13.69
N ARG A 86 -2.36 -8.66 -14.95
CA ARG A 86 -0.95 -8.69 -15.33
C ARG A 86 -0.60 -7.38 -15.99
N ARG A 87 0.52 -6.79 -15.58
CA ARG A 87 1.13 -5.65 -16.25
C ARG A 87 2.63 -5.79 -16.29
N ASP A 88 3.26 -5.06 -17.21
CA ASP A 88 4.70 -5.00 -17.30
C ASP A 88 5.25 -4.10 -16.19
N ALA A 89 5.71 -4.73 -15.11
CA ALA A 89 6.18 -4.05 -13.92
C ALA A 89 7.38 -4.77 -13.31
N PRO A 90 8.28 -4.04 -12.65
CA PRO A 90 9.44 -4.63 -11.96
C PRO A 90 9.05 -5.38 -10.66
N TYR A 91 7.76 -5.60 -10.41
CA TYR A 91 7.22 -6.34 -9.28
C TYR A 91 5.88 -7.02 -9.63
N SER A 92 5.51 -8.02 -8.84
CA SER A 92 4.28 -8.78 -9.03
C SER A 92 3.02 -7.93 -8.82
N SER A 93 2.04 -8.04 -9.71
CA SER A 93 0.78 -7.29 -9.63
C SER A 93 -0.08 -7.71 -8.44
N ILE A 94 0.00 -8.98 -8.03
CA ILE A 94 -0.56 -9.49 -6.78
C ILE A 94 0.54 -9.55 -5.74
N ARG A 95 0.37 -8.80 -4.65
CA ARG A 95 1.34 -8.68 -3.57
C ARG A 95 0.72 -9.22 -2.28
N VAL A 96 1.16 -10.41 -1.89
CA VAL A 96 0.64 -11.08 -0.71
C VAL A 96 1.39 -10.62 0.54
N SER A 97 0.68 -10.09 1.54
CA SER A 97 1.25 -9.68 2.81
C SER A 97 1.38 -10.88 3.75
N TYR A 98 2.61 -11.31 4.03
CA TYR A 98 2.90 -12.38 4.97
C TYR A 98 3.06 -11.85 6.40
N HIS A 99 2.28 -12.41 7.32
CA HIS A 99 2.34 -12.13 8.74
C HIS A 99 2.69 -13.41 9.52
N PRO A 100 3.95 -13.60 9.96
CA PRO A 100 4.42 -14.86 10.56
C PRO A 100 3.64 -15.34 11.80
N GLU A 101 2.98 -14.42 12.51
CA GLU A 101 2.18 -14.74 13.71
C GLU A 101 0.75 -15.16 13.39
N GLN A 102 0.28 -14.88 12.18
CA GLN A 102 -1.12 -15.10 11.78
C GLN A 102 -1.25 -16.16 10.68
N MET A 103 -0.17 -16.46 9.96
CA MET A 103 -0.21 -17.25 8.75
C MET A 103 0.68 -18.50 8.84
N ASN A 104 0.14 -19.63 8.38
CA ASN A 104 0.93 -20.83 8.17
C ASN A 104 1.78 -20.67 6.90
N LEU A 105 3.10 -20.78 7.06
CA LEU A 105 4.06 -20.57 5.97
C LEU A 105 3.91 -21.59 4.83
N ASP A 106 3.74 -22.87 5.15
CA ASP A 106 3.70 -23.93 4.13
C ASP A 106 2.36 -23.90 3.37
N GLU A 107 1.27 -23.56 4.05
CA GLU A 107 -0.03 -23.28 3.42
C GLU A 107 0.05 -22.07 2.48
N LEU A 108 0.67 -20.98 2.92
CA LEU A 108 0.83 -19.79 2.08
C LEU A 108 1.67 -20.09 0.83
N ILE A 109 2.77 -20.84 0.95
CA ILE A 109 3.56 -21.28 -0.20
C ILE A 109 2.69 -22.04 -1.20
N LYS A 110 1.90 -23.02 -0.73
CA LYS A 110 0.99 -23.78 -1.58
C LYS A 110 -0.02 -22.87 -2.30
N ASN A 111 -0.63 -21.93 -1.58
CA ASN A 111 -1.64 -21.03 -2.14
C ASN A 111 -1.04 -20.09 -3.21
N VAL A 112 0.17 -19.58 -2.98
CA VAL A 112 0.86 -18.75 -3.96
C VAL A 112 1.26 -19.55 -5.20
N LEU A 113 1.73 -20.81 -5.05
CA LEU A 113 2.04 -21.68 -6.19
C LEU A 113 0.79 -21.98 -7.03
N ILE A 114 -0.36 -22.24 -6.41
CA ILE A 114 -1.64 -22.48 -7.11
C ILE A 114 -1.98 -21.33 -8.07
N LEU A 115 -1.76 -20.08 -7.65
CA LEU A 115 -2.01 -18.90 -8.49
C LEU A 115 -0.87 -18.69 -9.50
N LYS A 116 0.38 -18.87 -9.09
CA LYS A 116 1.51 -18.75 -10.00
C LYS A 116 1.44 -19.74 -11.17
N ASP A 117 1.09 -21.00 -10.91
CA ASP A 117 0.95 -22.06 -11.92
C ASP A 117 -0.21 -21.79 -12.89
N ARG A 118 -1.16 -20.94 -12.51
CA ARG A 118 -2.25 -20.45 -13.36
C ARG A 118 -1.86 -19.22 -14.19
N GLY A 119 -0.63 -18.73 -14.07
CA GLY A 119 -0.12 -17.60 -14.85
C GLY A 119 -0.29 -16.24 -14.17
N TYR A 120 -0.74 -16.17 -12.91
CA TYR A 120 -0.81 -14.90 -12.20
C TYR A 120 0.59 -14.37 -11.84
N SER A 121 0.76 -13.06 -12.00
CA SER A 121 1.93 -12.33 -11.51
C SER A 121 1.80 -12.11 -10.00
N ILE A 122 2.31 -13.04 -9.19
CA ILE A 122 2.14 -13.06 -7.74
C ILE A 122 3.47 -13.22 -6.98
N GLY A 123 3.64 -12.44 -5.91
CA GLY A 123 4.78 -12.50 -5.00
C GLY A 123 4.36 -12.22 -3.56
N VAL A 124 5.32 -12.36 -2.65
CA VAL A 124 5.10 -12.24 -1.20
C VAL A 124 5.94 -11.10 -0.62
N TRP A 125 5.34 -10.33 0.28
CA TRP A 125 5.98 -9.25 1.02
C TRP A 125 5.83 -9.49 2.52
N SER A 126 6.89 -9.28 3.29
CA SER A 126 6.83 -9.34 4.76
C SER A 126 7.45 -8.10 5.37
N VAL A 127 6.84 -7.57 6.43
CA VAL A 127 7.47 -6.53 7.25
C VAL A 127 8.61 -7.16 8.05
N PHE A 128 9.81 -6.59 7.98
CA PHE A 128 10.99 -7.06 8.72
C PHE A 128 11.01 -6.50 10.14
N HIS A 129 10.08 -6.98 10.96
CA HIS A 129 9.99 -6.60 12.35
C HIS A 129 11.19 -7.16 13.15
N PRO A 130 11.85 -6.36 14.02
CA PRO A 130 13.02 -6.81 14.79
C PRO A 130 12.80 -8.12 15.56
N SER A 131 11.65 -8.27 16.23
CA SER A 131 11.31 -9.49 16.98
C SER A 131 11.04 -10.73 16.13
N GLN A 132 10.92 -10.59 14.80
CA GLN A 132 10.55 -11.66 13.88
C GLN A 132 11.65 -11.99 12.86
N LYS A 133 12.84 -11.38 12.98
CA LYS A 133 13.95 -11.49 12.03
C LYS A 133 14.22 -12.93 11.58
N GLU A 134 14.48 -13.84 12.52
CA GLU A 134 14.82 -15.23 12.20
C GLU A 134 13.69 -15.97 11.47
N LYS A 135 12.43 -15.74 11.89
CA LYS A 135 11.25 -16.34 11.26
C LYS A 135 11.11 -15.87 9.81
N ILE A 136 11.31 -14.58 9.58
CA ILE A 136 11.19 -13.96 8.26
C ILE A 136 12.33 -14.40 7.34
N GLU A 137 13.56 -14.49 7.84
CA GLU A 137 14.70 -14.99 7.06
C GLU A 137 14.49 -16.46 6.65
N LYS A 138 13.96 -17.29 7.56
CA LYS A 138 13.58 -18.68 7.24
C LYS A 138 12.46 -18.74 6.20
N ALA A 139 11.45 -17.87 6.31
CA ALA A 139 10.37 -17.76 5.33
C ALA A 139 10.91 -17.35 3.95
N LYS A 140 11.74 -16.29 3.88
CA LYS A 140 12.39 -15.82 2.65
C LYS A 140 13.11 -16.97 1.94
N LYS A 141 13.93 -17.75 2.66
CA LYS A 141 14.64 -18.91 2.09
C LYS A 141 13.68 -19.95 1.51
N LYS A 142 12.57 -20.26 2.20
CA LYS A 142 11.57 -21.22 1.71
C LYS A 142 10.83 -20.72 0.46
N PHE A 143 10.39 -19.46 0.44
CA PHE A 143 9.74 -18.87 -0.74
C PHE A 143 10.66 -18.84 -1.96
N LEU A 144 11.91 -18.37 -1.78
CA LEU A 144 12.88 -18.33 -2.87
C LEU A 144 13.21 -19.73 -3.40
N LYS A 145 13.35 -20.74 -2.53
CA LYS A 145 13.54 -22.14 -2.94
C LYS A 145 12.36 -22.69 -3.73
N ALA A 146 11.14 -22.21 -3.46
CA ALA A 146 9.94 -22.54 -4.24
C ALA A 146 9.80 -21.68 -5.52
N GLY A 147 10.78 -20.82 -5.82
CA GLY A 147 10.76 -19.91 -6.97
C GLY A 147 9.76 -18.76 -6.84
N ILE A 148 9.32 -18.42 -5.63
CA ILE A 148 8.36 -17.33 -5.37
C ILE A 148 9.15 -16.05 -5.06
N ASP A 149 8.77 -14.92 -5.70
CA ASP A 149 9.32 -13.60 -5.36
C ASP A 149 8.99 -13.28 -3.90
N PHE A 150 10.01 -12.93 -3.11
CA PHE A 150 9.85 -12.57 -1.71
C PHE A 150 10.63 -11.30 -1.40
N ARG A 151 9.89 -10.25 -1.01
CA ARG A 151 10.47 -8.94 -0.71
C ARG A 151 10.21 -8.54 0.72
N LEU A 152 11.14 -7.78 1.28
CA LEU A 152 11.00 -7.26 2.62
C LEU A 152 10.46 -5.83 2.57
N LYS A 153 9.61 -5.50 3.53
CA LYS A 153 9.22 -4.11 3.84
C LYS A 153 9.90 -3.73 5.14
N GLU A 154 10.47 -2.53 5.18
CA GLU A 154 10.98 -1.97 6.42
C GLU A 154 9.87 -1.90 7.49
N PHE A 155 10.22 -2.20 8.74
CA PHE A 155 9.35 -1.94 9.88
C PHE A 155 9.34 -0.45 10.20
N LEU A 156 8.15 0.13 10.30
CA LEU A 156 7.94 1.55 10.57
C LEU A 156 7.26 1.72 11.91
N GLY A 157 7.81 2.60 12.75
CA GLY A 157 7.23 2.97 14.03
C GLY A 157 8.13 2.59 15.21
N GLU A 158 7.60 2.75 16.41
CA GLU A 158 8.34 2.52 17.64
C GLU A 158 8.31 1.04 18.04
N TYR A 159 9.47 0.51 18.41
CA TYR A 159 9.62 -0.80 19.05
C TYR A 159 10.72 -0.72 20.10
N GLU A 160 10.43 -1.17 21.33
CA GLU A 160 11.35 -1.12 22.48
C GLU A 160 11.98 0.28 22.71
N GLY A 161 11.17 1.34 22.60
CA GLY A 161 11.61 2.72 22.81
C GLY A 161 12.47 3.32 21.69
N LYS A 162 12.69 2.57 20.59
CA LYS A 162 13.41 3.04 19.41
C LYS A 162 12.43 3.26 18.25
N MET A 163 12.55 4.40 17.59
CA MET A 163 11.84 4.67 16.33
C MET A 163 12.58 3.99 15.16
N TYR A 164 11.87 3.14 14.43
CA TYR A 164 12.34 2.48 13.20
C TYR A 164 11.69 3.12 11.98
N GLY A 165 12.36 3.00 10.83
CA GLY A 165 11.93 3.59 9.58
C GLY A 165 12.86 4.72 9.13
N HIS A 166 13.05 4.84 7.82
CA HIS A 166 13.73 5.99 7.24
C HIS A 166 12.71 6.98 6.69
N TYR A 167 12.52 8.10 7.37
CA TYR A 167 11.52 9.11 7.03
C TYR A 167 12.16 10.33 6.36
N ARG A 168 11.55 10.78 5.26
CA ARG A 168 12.05 11.94 4.51
C ARG A 168 12.03 13.24 5.31
N TYR A 169 11.03 13.40 6.16
CA TYR A 169 10.78 14.61 6.95
C TYR A 169 10.95 14.32 8.44
N LYS A 170 11.88 15.00 9.10
CA LYS A 170 12.24 14.74 10.51
C LYS A 170 11.09 15.14 11.43
N GLY A 171 10.76 14.24 12.37
CA GLY A 171 9.71 14.45 13.36
C GLY A 171 8.27 14.34 12.83
N ALA A 172 8.07 14.14 11.52
CA ALA A 172 6.75 14.22 10.89
C ALA A 172 5.74 13.16 11.37
N CYS A 173 6.21 12.07 12.00
CA CYS A 173 5.35 11.00 12.54
C CYS A 173 5.62 10.69 14.03
N ASP A 174 6.29 11.59 14.76
CA ASP A 174 6.66 11.39 16.17
C ASP A 174 5.47 11.38 17.12
N LYS A 175 4.34 11.95 16.70
CA LYS A 175 3.10 12.13 17.46
C LYS A 175 3.25 12.99 18.71
N LYS A 176 4.22 13.89 18.73
CA LYS A 176 4.53 14.77 19.88
C LYS A 176 4.09 16.22 19.70
N PHE A 177 3.83 16.65 18.48
CA PHE A 177 3.56 18.05 18.16
C PHE A 177 2.74 18.17 16.87
N ARG A 178 2.22 19.37 16.62
CA ARG A 178 1.53 19.77 15.40
C ARG A 178 2.15 21.04 14.83
N LYS A 179 2.27 21.13 13.50
CA LYS A 179 2.68 22.35 12.80
C LYS A 179 1.86 22.55 11.53
N ASP A 180 1.71 23.81 11.16
CA ASP A 180 1.15 24.21 9.87
C ASP A 180 2.19 24.05 8.77
N VAL A 181 1.82 23.29 7.74
CA VAL A 181 2.64 23.01 6.56
C VAL A 181 1.75 22.98 5.32
N LEU A 182 2.39 22.93 4.16
CA LEU A 182 1.76 22.65 2.88
C LEU A 182 2.15 21.24 2.43
N CYS A 183 1.15 20.38 2.20
CA CYS A 183 1.36 19.00 1.76
C CYS A 183 0.77 18.77 0.35
N LYS A 184 1.44 17.95 -0.44
CA LYS A 184 0.96 17.49 -1.75
C LYS A 184 1.19 15.99 -1.87
N THR A 185 0.13 15.22 -2.15
CA THR A 185 0.23 13.78 -2.34
C THR A 185 0.49 13.43 -3.80
N THR A 186 1.25 12.37 -4.02
CA THR A 186 1.47 11.75 -5.33
C THR A 186 0.53 10.57 -5.58
N GLU A 187 -0.19 10.14 -4.55
CA GLU A 187 -1.11 8.99 -4.56
C GLU A 187 -2.53 9.44 -4.19
N LEU A 188 -3.53 8.86 -4.84
CA LEU A 188 -4.94 9.06 -4.53
C LEU A 188 -5.40 8.01 -3.51
N ILE A 189 -5.89 8.47 -2.35
CA ILE A 189 -6.40 7.57 -1.30
C ILE A 189 -7.93 7.63 -1.29
N ILE A 190 -8.57 6.50 -1.59
CA ILE A 190 -10.03 6.37 -1.65
C ILE A 190 -10.48 5.46 -0.50
N GLY A 191 -11.38 5.96 0.35
CA GLY A 191 -12.03 5.20 1.40
C GLY A 191 -13.11 4.26 0.86
N PRO A 192 -13.58 3.30 1.69
CA PRO A 192 -14.60 2.33 1.28
C PRO A 192 -15.94 2.95 0.89
N ASP A 193 -16.22 4.17 1.35
CA ASP A 193 -17.42 4.98 1.04
C ASP A 193 -17.27 5.88 -0.18
N GLY A 194 -16.15 5.75 -0.90
CA GLY A 194 -15.82 6.60 -2.03
C GLY A 194 -15.32 7.99 -1.64
N SER A 195 -15.14 8.29 -0.35
CA SER A 195 -14.50 9.53 0.08
C SER A 195 -13.03 9.54 -0.33
N VAL A 196 -12.54 10.68 -0.79
CA VAL A 196 -11.15 10.86 -1.24
C VAL A 196 -10.39 11.65 -0.19
N TYR A 197 -9.24 11.14 0.24
CA TYR A 197 -8.42 11.72 1.30
C TYR A 197 -7.09 12.22 0.75
N ARG A 198 -6.49 13.22 1.42
CA ARG A 198 -5.16 13.72 1.02
C ARG A 198 -4.06 12.69 1.27
N CYS A 199 -4.19 11.89 2.33
CA CYS A 199 -3.18 10.92 2.74
C CYS A 199 -3.80 9.79 3.58
N THR A 200 -3.00 8.77 3.89
CA THR A 200 -3.44 7.61 4.68
C THR A 200 -3.79 8.03 6.10
N SER A 201 -3.11 9.03 6.67
CA SER A 201 -3.42 9.53 8.02
C SER A 201 -4.81 10.16 8.09
N ASP A 202 -5.23 10.92 7.07
CA ASP A 202 -6.55 11.55 7.06
C ASP A 202 -7.65 10.49 7.02
N LEU A 203 -7.49 9.44 6.19
CA LEU A 203 -8.41 8.30 6.13
C LEU A 203 -8.51 7.58 7.49
N TYR A 204 -7.36 7.24 8.10
CA TYR A 204 -7.34 6.42 9.33
C TYR A 204 -7.82 7.16 10.58
N GLU A 205 -7.59 8.47 10.64
CA GLU A 205 -8.05 9.32 11.75
C GLU A 205 -9.46 9.88 11.51
N GLY A 206 -10.09 9.58 10.37
CA GLY A 206 -11.44 10.03 10.02
C GLY A 206 -11.55 11.55 9.85
N ARG A 207 -10.52 12.17 9.27
CA ARG A 207 -10.51 13.61 8.96
C ARG A 207 -11.34 13.89 7.71
N ASP A 208 -11.61 15.18 7.46
CA ASP A 208 -12.44 15.57 6.32
C ASP A 208 -11.82 15.13 4.99
N PRO A 209 -12.60 14.50 4.09
CA PRO A 209 -12.14 14.18 2.76
C PRO A 209 -12.04 15.45 1.90
N ILE A 210 -11.19 15.40 0.87
CA ILE A 210 -11.06 16.47 -0.12
C ILE A 210 -12.08 16.37 -1.25
N GLY A 211 -12.86 15.28 -1.28
CA GLY A 211 -13.90 15.06 -2.26
C GLY A 211 -14.40 13.63 -2.23
N SER A 212 -15.03 13.21 -3.33
CA SER A 212 -15.55 11.85 -3.46
C SER A 212 -15.43 11.38 -4.90
N ILE A 213 -15.03 10.11 -5.08
CA ILE A 213 -15.04 9.46 -6.39
C ILE A 213 -16.46 9.22 -6.92
N LEU A 214 -17.51 9.44 -6.12
CA LEU A 214 -18.90 9.40 -6.59
C LEU A 214 -19.31 10.70 -7.29
N ASN A 215 -18.70 11.83 -6.95
CA ASN A 215 -19.00 13.12 -7.56
C ASN A 215 -18.40 13.19 -8.98
N PRO A 216 -19.21 13.26 -10.06
CA PRO A 216 -18.70 13.31 -11.45
C PRO A 216 -17.86 14.55 -11.77
N SER A 217 -18.07 15.63 -11.03
CA SER A 217 -17.33 16.88 -11.22
C SER A 217 -16.06 16.95 -10.38
N PHE A 218 -15.80 15.97 -9.51
CA PHE A 218 -14.59 15.96 -8.70
C PHE A 218 -13.35 15.72 -9.57
N GLN A 219 -12.39 16.63 -9.45
CA GLN A 219 -11.10 16.54 -10.12
C GLN A 219 -10.01 16.53 -9.06
N ILE A 220 -9.01 15.67 -9.26
CA ILE A 220 -7.86 15.59 -8.36
C ILE A 220 -6.85 16.63 -8.82
N GLU A 221 -6.63 17.63 -7.98
CA GLU A 221 -5.64 18.66 -8.28
C GLU A 221 -4.29 18.29 -7.63
N ASP A 222 -3.23 18.26 -8.45
CA ASP A 222 -1.83 18.09 -8.02
C ASP A 222 -1.30 19.42 -7.45
N GLN A 223 -1.84 19.81 -6.29
CA GLN A 223 -1.52 21.06 -5.62
C GLN A 223 -1.18 20.88 -4.13
N PHE A 224 -0.37 21.80 -3.62
CA PHE A 224 -0.08 21.92 -2.20
C PHE A 224 -1.33 22.40 -1.45
N ARG A 225 -1.67 21.71 -0.36
CA ARG A 225 -2.83 22.00 0.49
C ARG A 225 -2.39 22.28 1.93
N PRO A 226 -3.00 23.24 2.63
CA PRO A 226 -2.75 23.50 4.05
C PRO A 226 -3.00 22.25 4.90
N CYS A 227 -2.10 21.97 5.83
CA CYS A 227 -2.18 20.87 6.78
C CYS A 227 -1.60 21.30 8.12
N ASP A 228 -2.37 21.15 9.19
CA ASP A 228 -1.99 21.46 10.57
C ASP A 228 -1.65 20.17 11.36
N TRP A 229 -1.42 19.04 10.66
CA TRP A 229 -1.17 17.71 11.26
C TRP A 229 0.27 17.22 11.10
N TYR A 230 1.21 18.08 10.67
CA TYR A 230 2.62 17.70 10.65
C TYR A 230 3.10 17.30 12.05
N GLY A 231 3.79 16.18 12.17
CA GLY A 231 4.08 15.52 13.45
C GLY A 231 3.19 14.31 13.74
N HIS A 232 2.04 14.21 13.06
CA HIS A 232 1.11 13.08 13.13
C HIS A 232 0.88 12.41 11.76
N CYS A 233 1.82 12.56 10.82
CA CYS A 233 1.75 11.92 9.51
C CYS A 233 1.77 10.38 9.62
N ASN A 234 1.21 9.69 8.61
CA ASN A 234 1.33 8.24 8.55
C ASN A 234 2.75 7.86 8.10
N PRO A 235 3.47 6.98 8.83
CA PRO A 235 4.83 6.56 8.49
C PRO A 235 4.99 6.04 7.05
N CYS A 236 3.98 5.35 6.50
CA CYS A 236 4.02 4.83 5.13
C CYS A 236 3.99 5.93 4.06
N ASP A 237 3.39 7.07 4.36
CA ASP A 237 3.26 8.17 3.41
C ASP A 237 4.59 8.92 3.26
N ILE A 238 5.34 9.07 4.37
CA ILE A 238 6.55 9.91 4.48
C ILE A 238 7.88 9.14 4.45
N LYS A 239 7.85 7.80 4.44
CA LYS A 239 9.09 7.01 4.35
C LYS A 239 9.79 7.21 3.01
N LEU A 240 11.11 7.08 3.02
CA LEU A 240 11.87 6.87 1.80
C LEU A 240 11.59 5.45 1.29
N LYS A 241 11.06 5.38 0.08
CA LYS A 241 10.73 4.14 -0.62
C LYS A 241 11.14 4.23 -2.08
N THR A 242 11.02 3.10 -2.76
CA THR A 242 11.09 3.10 -4.22
C THR A 242 9.77 3.57 -4.80
N ASP A 243 9.82 4.22 -5.97
CA ASP A 243 8.64 4.49 -6.76
C ASP A 243 8.16 3.24 -7.53
N ARG A 244 7.12 3.42 -8.37
CA ARG A 244 6.58 2.34 -9.22
C ARG A 244 7.59 1.77 -10.23
N PHE A 245 8.65 2.50 -10.55
CA PHE A 245 9.75 2.07 -11.42
C PHE A 245 10.92 1.46 -10.64
N GLN A 246 10.74 1.24 -9.32
CA GLN A 246 11.78 0.78 -8.40
C GLN A 246 12.95 1.77 -8.22
N GLN A 247 12.75 3.05 -8.52
CA GLN A 247 13.75 4.10 -8.28
C GLN A 247 13.65 4.60 -6.85
N LEU A 248 14.77 4.60 -6.14
CA LEU A 248 14.82 4.93 -4.72
C LEU A 248 14.88 6.45 -4.47
N GLY A 249 14.31 6.90 -3.35
CA GLY A 249 14.26 8.31 -2.96
C GLY A 249 12.87 8.95 -3.03
N HIS A 250 11.86 8.13 -3.31
CA HIS A 250 10.47 8.56 -3.38
C HIS A 250 9.82 8.59 -1.99
N SER A 251 8.91 9.53 -1.80
CA SER A 251 7.96 9.64 -0.68
C SER A 251 6.60 9.94 -1.29
N SER A 252 5.54 9.34 -0.75
CA SER A 252 4.18 9.48 -1.29
C SER A 252 3.66 10.91 -1.15
N VAL A 253 4.24 11.67 -0.21
CA VAL A 253 3.93 13.09 0.02
C VAL A 253 5.15 13.99 -0.11
N GLU A 254 4.91 15.17 -0.67
CA GLU A 254 5.78 16.34 -0.63
C GLU A 254 5.29 17.30 0.46
N ILE A 255 6.18 17.77 1.34
CA ILE A 255 5.85 18.67 2.45
C ILE A 255 6.74 19.92 2.39
N LYS A 256 6.15 21.10 2.55
CA LYS A 256 6.82 22.41 2.61
C LYS A 256 6.37 23.21 3.85
N GLY A 257 7.28 23.96 4.43
CA GLY A 257 7.05 24.87 5.56
C GLY A 257 8.38 25.39 6.10
N GLU A 258 8.38 26.53 6.80
CA GLU A 258 9.61 27.19 7.28
C GLU A 258 10.44 26.30 8.23
N GLU A 259 9.78 25.44 9.00
CA GLU A 259 10.42 24.55 9.98
C GLU A 259 10.36 23.06 9.58
N VAL A 260 10.17 22.77 8.29
CA VAL A 260 10.17 21.39 7.79
C VAL A 260 11.60 20.97 7.47
N GLU A 261 12.16 20.13 8.33
CA GLU A 261 13.49 19.56 8.15
C GLU A 261 13.43 18.28 7.30
N ASN A 262 14.16 18.28 6.19
CA ASN A 262 14.38 17.10 5.36
C ASN A 262 15.62 16.33 5.82
N LEU A 263 15.73 15.06 5.42
CA LEU A 263 17.02 14.38 5.39
C LEU A 263 18.01 15.12 4.47
N SER A 264 19.26 15.22 4.92
CA SER A 264 20.38 15.71 4.12
C SER A 264 20.66 14.76 2.95
N LEU A 265 21.42 15.22 1.95
CA LEU A 265 21.83 14.35 0.83
C LEU A 265 22.64 13.14 1.30
N GLU A 266 23.48 13.33 2.31
CA GLU A 266 24.28 12.26 2.91
C GLU A 266 23.41 11.23 3.64
N GLU A 267 22.44 11.72 4.44
CA GLU A 267 21.46 10.86 5.12
C GLU A 267 20.65 10.06 4.09
N VAL A 268 20.16 10.71 3.02
CA VAL A 268 19.44 10.04 1.94
C VAL A 268 20.31 8.93 1.31
N GLU A 269 21.58 9.19 1.04
CA GLU A 269 22.46 8.21 0.39
C GLU A 269 22.80 7.01 1.31
N GLU A 270 22.90 7.22 2.62
CA GLU A 270 23.01 6.15 3.61
C GLU A 270 21.76 5.28 3.67
N VAL A 271 20.57 5.91 3.65
CA VAL A 271 19.30 5.20 3.54
C VAL A 271 19.26 4.38 2.26
N LYS A 272 19.77 4.92 1.14
CA LYS A 272 19.79 4.18 -0.12
C LYS A 272 20.58 2.89 -0.03
N LYS A 273 21.77 2.94 0.59
CA LYS A 273 22.62 1.76 0.81
C LYS A 273 21.90 0.73 1.67
N THR A 274 21.30 1.16 2.78
CA THR A 274 20.57 0.29 3.71
C THR A 274 19.39 -0.42 3.03
N ILE A 275 18.57 0.31 2.27
CA ILE A 275 17.42 -0.27 1.55
C ILE A 275 17.87 -1.22 0.43
N ALA A 276 18.98 -0.91 -0.25
CA ALA A 276 19.53 -1.77 -1.29
C ALA A 276 20.05 -3.10 -0.71
N GLU A 277 20.74 -3.07 0.42
CA GLU A 277 21.18 -4.28 1.14
C GLU A 277 20.00 -5.14 1.58
N PHE A 278 18.98 -4.50 2.12
CA PHE A 278 17.76 -5.15 2.60
C PHE A 278 17.00 -5.90 1.49
N ASN A 279 17.00 -5.36 0.27
CA ASN A 279 16.32 -5.91 -0.89
C ASN A 279 17.25 -6.71 -1.83
N ARG A 280 18.51 -6.96 -1.43
CA ARG A 280 19.43 -7.75 -2.24
C ARG A 280 18.86 -9.16 -2.48
N PRO A 281 18.84 -9.65 -3.73
CA PRO A 281 18.59 -11.06 -4.01
C PRO A 281 19.61 -11.91 -3.23
N ILE A 282 19.15 -13.02 -2.62
CA ILE A 282 20.06 -13.99 -1.98
C ILE A 282 20.79 -14.77 -3.06
#